data_AF-A0A2A2KIQ1-F1
#
_entry.id   AF-A0A2A2KIQ1-F1
#
_cell.length_a   1.000
_cell.length_b   1.000
_cell.length_c   1.000
_cell.angle_alpha   90.00
_cell.angle_beta   90.00
_cell.angle_gamma   90.00
#
_symmetry.space_group_name_H-M   'P 1'
#
loop_
_entity.id
_entity.type
_entity.pdbx_description
1 polymer ?
#
loop_
_entity_poly.entity_id
_entity_poly.type
_entity_poly.pdbx_seq_one_letter_code
_entity_poly.pdbx_strand_id
1 'polypeptide(L)'
;MPGFIDTQVNGGGGVLLNDEPTVEGVRAIAAAHARYGTTALMPTLISDTPDRIALALDAVDQAIGAGVPGVVGVHIEGPFLNVARKGIHDAGRFRLLDEEMVALLAKPRRGVTMVTIAPELANIDHIRRAL
;
A
#
# COMPACT_ATOMS: atom_id res chain seq x y z
N MET A 1 -0.88 27.69 -5.13
CA MET A 1 -0.83 26.41 -5.87
C MET A 1 -1.77 25.42 -5.20
N PRO A 2 -2.36 24.45 -5.93
CA PRO A 2 -3.00 23.28 -5.31
C PRO A 2 -1.99 22.49 -4.46
N GLY A 3 -2.49 21.73 -3.48
CA GLY A 3 -1.64 20.84 -2.68
C GLY A 3 -1.14 19.62 -3.47
N PHE A 4 -0.04 19.03 -3.02
CA PHE A 4 0.57 17.88 -3.68
C PHE A 4 -0.24 16.61 -3.44
N ILE A 5 -0.15 15.69 -4.41
CA ILE A 5 -0.69 14.33 -4.30
C ILE A 5 0.50 13.38 -4.37
N ASP A 6 0.72 12.62 -3.31
CA ASP A 6 1.81 11.66 -3.23
C ASP A 6 1.28 10.22 -3.24
N THR A 7 1.40 9.56 -4.39
CA THR A 7 0.85 8.21 -4.58
C THR A 7 1.75 7.11 -4.05
N GLN A 8 2.94 7.43 -3.52
CA GLN A 8 3.88 6.43 -3.01
C GLN A 8 4.60 6.91 -1.74
N VAL A 9 4.02 6.60 -0.57
CA VAL A 9 4.53 7.06 0.72
C VAL A 9 4.77 5.88 1.66
N ASN A 10 6.00 5.38 1.75
CA ASN A 10 6.32 4.27 2.66
C ASN A 10 6.22 4.65 4.15
N GLY A 11 6.42 5.93 4.47
CA GLY A 11 6.40 6.45 5.83
C GLY A 11 6.52 7.97 5.95
N GLY A 12 6.56 8.43 7.19
CA GLY A 12 6.59 9.85 7.55
C GLY A 12 6.54 10.06 9.06
N GLY A 13 7.17 11.11 9.57
CA GLY A 13 7.12 11.43 11.00
C GLY A 13 7.83 10.42 11.91
N GLY A 14 8.78 9.65 11.37
CA GLY A 14 9.48 8.58 12.09
C GLY A 14 8.77 7.23 12.06
N VAL A 15 7.62 7.12 11.37
CA VAL A 15 6.83 5.88 11.26
C VAL A 15 6.91 5.33 9.84
N LEU A 16 7.03 4.00 9.71
CA LEU A 16 6.90 3.25 8.47
C LEU A 16 5.63 2.40 8.51
N LEU A 17 4.90 2.31 7.39
CA LEU A 17 3.69 1.50 7.33
C LEU A 17 3.97 0.00 7.51
N ASN A 18 5.13 -0.48 7.03
CA ASN A 18 5.58 -1.86 7.21
C ASN A 18 5.71 -2.24 8.70
N ASP A 19 6.18 -1.31 9.53
CA ASP A 19 6.42 -1.55 10.95
C ASP A 19 5.12 -1.37 11.75
N GLU A 20 4.38 -0.29 11.47
CA GLU A 20 3.16 0.10 12.17
C GLU A 20 1.93 0.19 11.24
N PRO A 21 1.38 -0.96 10.76
CA PRO A 21 0.16 -1.00 9.96
C PRO A 21 -1.07 -0.80 10.85
N THR A 22 -1.22 0.42 11.38
CA THR A 22 -2.30 0.83 12.29
C THR A 22 -2.90 2.16 11.84
N VAL A 23 -4.08 2.51 12.37
CA VAL A 23 -4.71 3.81 12.07
C VAL A 23 -3.83 4.97 12.57
N GLU A 24 -3.19 4.80 13.73
CA GLU A 24 -2.28 5.76 14.33
C GLU A 24 -1.03 5.94 13.47
N GLY A 25 -0.46 4.86 12.96
CA GLY A 25 0.69 4.90 12.05
C GLY A 25 0.34 5.64 10.76
N VAL A 26 -0.79 5.31 10.13
CA VAL A 26 -1.30 6.02 8.94
C VAL A 26 -1.53 7.52 9.23
N ARG A 27 -2.09 7.86 10.39
CA ARG A 27 -2.31 9.25 10.80
C ARG A 27 -1.01 10.00 11.00
N ALA A 28 0.00 9.37 11.61
CA ALA A 28 1.32 9.97 11.81
C ALA A 28 2.00 10.28 10.47
N ILE A 29 1.95 9.34 9.53
CA ILE A 29 2.48 9.50 8.17
C ILE A 29 1.77 10.67 7.47
N ALA A 30 0.44 10.67 7.43
CA ALA A 30 -0.34 11.71 6.76
C ALA A 30 -0.09 13.11 7.37
N ALA A 31 -0.06 13.21 8.69
CA ALA A 31 0.21 14.48 9.38
C ALA A 31 1.63 15.01 9.12
N ALA A 32 2.62 14.12 9.00
CA ALA A 32 3.99 14.51 8.68
C ALA A 32 4.09 15.11 7.27
N HIS A 33 3.45 14.48 6.28
CA HIS A 33 3.45 14.92 4.88
C HIS A 33 2.66 16.22 4.67
N ALA A 34 1.56 16.41 5.39
CA ALA A 34 0.77 17.63 5.32
C ALA A 34 1.57 18.91 5.65
N ARG A 35 2.57 18.81 6.53
CA ARG A 35 3.46 19.92 6.88
C ARG A 35 4.33 20.41 5.72
N TYR A 36 4.47 19.61 4.67
CA TYR A 36 5.29 19.91 3.49
C TYR A 36 4.44 20.11 2.22
N GLY A 37 3.13 20.25 2.36
CA GLY A 37 2.22 20.63 1.27
C GLY A 37 1.47 19.47 0.60
N THR A 38 1.64 18.23 1.06
CA THR A 38 0.88 17.07 0.57
C THR A 38 -0.54 17.11 1.14
N THR A 39 -1.54 17.13 0.26
CA THR A 39 -2.97 17.17 0.63
C THR A 39 -3.71 15.88 0.35
N ALA A 40 -3.13 15.00 -0.48
CA ALA A 40 -3.60 13.65 -0.67
C ALA A 40 -2.41 12.69 -0.75
N LEU A 41 -2.51 11.51 -0.15
CA LEU A 41 -1.49 10.50 -0.23
C LEU A 41 -2.03 9.07 -0.18
N MET A 42 -1.19 8.15 -0.64
CA MET A 42 -1.38 6.71 -0.49
C MET A 42 -0.23 6.14 0.35
N PRO A 43 -0.47 5.79 1.63
CA PRO A 43 0.49 5.02 2.40
C PRO A 43 0.83 3.72 1.65
N THR A 44 2.13 3.46 1.51
CA THR A 44 2.68 2.39 0.69
C THR A 44 3.29 1.31 1.56
N LEU A 45 2.80 0.09 1.43
CA LEU A 45 3.43 -1.10 1.99
C LEU A 45 4.32 -1.72 0.93
N ILE A 46 5.63 -1.80 1.17
CA ILE A 46 6.53 -2.60 0.32
C ILE A 46 6.39 -4.09 0.64
N SER A 47 6.95 -4.95 -0.23
CA SER A 47 6.89 -6.42 -0.13
C SER A 47 6.98 -6.97 1.30
N ASP A 48 5.87 -7.57 1.75
CA ASP A 48 5.71 -8.17 3.06
C ASP A 48 4.89 -9.47 2.98
N THR A 49 4.70 -10.12 4.12
CA THR A 49 3.83 -11.28 4.30
C THR A 49 2.36 -10.95 3.99
N PRO A 50 1.54 -11.93 3.57
CA PRO A 50 0.11 -11.75 3.37
C PRO A 50 -0.61 -11.16 4.60
N ASP A 51 -0.25 -11.61 5.81
CA ASP A 51 -0.81 -11.07 7.06
C ASP A 51 -0.54 -9.57 7.22
N ARG A 52 0.70 -9.13 6.92
CA ARG A 52 1.07 -7.71 6.96
C ARG A 52 0.37 -6.89 5.87
N ILE A 53 0.17 -7.46 4.68
CA ILE A 53 -0.63 -6.84 3.62
C ILE A 53 -2.07 -6.66 4.08
N ALA A 54 -2.69 -7.68 4.66
CA ALA A 54 -4.04 -7.61 5.19
C ALA A 54 -4.16 -6.53 6.28
N LEU A 55 -3.21 -6.48 7.22
CA LEU A 55 -3.16 -5.45 8.26
C LEU A 55 -3.04 -4.04 7.68
N ALA A 56 -2.16 -3.80 6.70
CA ALA A 56 -2.00 -2.48 6.10
C ALA A 56 -3.25 -2.05 5.32
N LEU A 57 -3.85 -2.97 4.56
CA LEU A 57 -5.10 -2.73 3.84
C LEU A 57 -6.24 -2.35 4.79
N ASP A 58 -6.37 -3.07 5.92
CA ASP A 58 -7.40 -2.81 6.94
C ASP A 58 -7.12 -1.52 7.72
N ALA A 59 -5.86 -1.23 8.07
CA ALA A 59 -5.46 -0.01 8.75
C ALA A 59 -5.78 1.24 7.93
N VAL A 60 -5.48 1.22 6.63
CA VAL A 60 -5.80 2.34 5.73
C VAL A 60 -7.32 2.48 5.54
N ASP A 61 -8.05 1.38 5.36
CA ASP A 61 -9.51 1.43 5.24
C ASP A 61 -10.18 2.01 6.51
N GLN A 62 -9.70 1.61 7.69
CA GLN A 62 -10.16 2.13 8.98
C GLN A 62 -9.76 3.60 9.18
N ALA A 63 -8.55 4.00 8.76
CA ALA A 63 -8.10 5.39 8.82
C ALA A 63 -8.98 6.32 7.98
N ILE A 64 -9.37 5.89 6.77
CA ILE A 64 -10.32 6.62 5.93
C ILE A 64 -11.69 6.69 6.62
N GLY A 65 -12.18 5.57 7.17
CA GLY A 65 -13.43 5.54 7.94
C GLY A 65 -13.42 6.44 9.19
N ALA A 66 -12.26 6.62 9.81
CA ALA A 66 -12.04 7.50 10.95
C ALA A 66 -11.74 8.96 10.56
N GLY A 67 -11.78 9.30 9.27
CA GLY A 67 -11.59 10.66 8.77
C GLY A 67 -10.16 11.19 8.90
N VAL A 68 -9.14 10.33 8.79
CA VAL A 68 -7.74 10.79 8.69
C VAL A 68 -7.58 11.69 7.45
N PRO A 69 -7.18 12.97 7.59
CA PRO A 69 -7.09 13.87 6.45
C PRO A 69 -6.07 13.42 5.40
N GLY A 70 -6.43 13.56 4.12
CA GLY A 70 -5.54 13.35 2.99
C GLY A 70 -5.27 11.88 2.61
N VAL A 71 -5.75 10.90 3.36
CA VAL A 71 -5.57 9.49 2.99
C VAL A 71 -6.64 9.09 1.97
N VAL A 72 -6.22 8.78 0.73
CA VAL A 72 -7.16 8.48 -0.37
C VAL A 72 -7.22 6.99 -0.75
N GLY A 73 -6.32 6.20 -0.18
CA GLY A 73 -6.16 4.80 -0.54
C GLY A 73 -4.84 4.23 -0.03
N VAL A 74 -4.56 3.00 -0.41
CA VAL A 74 -3.37 2.24 -0.04
C VAL A 74 -2.64 1.79 -1.30
N HIS A 75 -1.32 1.83 -1.25
CA HIS A 75 -0.46 1.32 -2.31
C HIS A 75 0.29 0.08 -1.81
N ILE A 76 0.16 -1.03 -2.54
CA ILE A 76 0.84 -2.29 -2.27
C ILE A 76 1.97 -2.46 -3.31
N GLU A 77 3.21 -2.26 -2.89
CA GLU A 77 4.38 -2.33 -3.77
C GLU A 77 5.08 -3.69 -3.68
N GLY A 78 4.58 -4.64 -4.47
CA GLY A 78 4.91 -6.06 -4.34
C GLY A 78 4.05 -6.76 -3.29
N PRO A 79 4.33 -8.02 -2.91
CA PRO A 79 5.52 -8.83 -3.18
C PRO A 79 5.60 -9.51 -4.56
N PHE A 80 4.70 -9.18 -5.49
CA PHE A 80 4.62 -9.76 -6.83
C PHE A 80 5.65 -9.17 -7.81
N LEU A 81 6.92 -9.17 -7.42
CA LEU A 81 8.01 -8.50 -8.14
C LEU A 81 9.02 -9.49 -8.71
N ASN A 82 9.79 -9.03 -9.70
CA ASN A 82 10.85 -9.81 -10.31
C ASN A 82 12.14 -9.69 -9.48
N VAL A 83 12.70 -10.82 -9.04
CA VAL A 83 13.94 -10.87 -8.25
C VAL A 83 15.10 -10.15 -8.94
N ALA A 84 15.17 -10.19 -10.28
CA ALA A 84 16.19 -9.49 -11.05
C ALA A 84 16.11 -7.96 -10.93
N ARG A 85 14.97 -7.42 -10.48
CA ARG A 85 14.69 -5.99 -10.29
C ARG A 85 14.30 -5.66 -8.84
N LYS A 86 14.76 -6.45 -7.87
CA LYS A 86 14.31 -6.37 -6.46
C LYS A 86 14.57 -5.05 -5.74
N GLY A 87 15.56 -4.25 -6.16
CA GLY A 87 15.96 -3.05 -5.43
C GLY A 87 16.24 -3.33 -3.95
N ILE A 88 15.61 -2.55 -3.06
CA ILE A 88 15.71 -2.69 -1.60
C ILE A 88 14.78 -3.78 -1.02
N HIS A 89 13.89 -4.36 -1.83
CA HIS A 89 12.96 -5.36 -1.34
C HIS A 89 13.67 -6.66 -0.97
N ASP A 90 13.20 -7.30 0.10
CA ASP A 90 13.64 -8.62 0.51
C ASP A 90 13.09 -9.69 -0.43
N ALA A 91 13.97 -10.31 -1.22
CA ALA A 91 13.60 -11.38 -2.16
C ALA A 91 13.02 -12.60 -1.46
N GLY A 92 13.30 -12.82 -0.16
CA GLY A 92 12.70 -13.89 0.64
C GLY A 92 11.19 -13.72 0.84
N ARG A 93 10.66 -12.52 0.57
CA ARG A 93 9.23 -12.21 0.68
C ARG A 93 8.49 -12.26 -0.65
N PHE A 94 9.21 -12.45 -1.76
CA PHE A 94 8.58 -12.44 -3.10
C PHE A 94 7.71 -13.68 -3.28
N ARG A 95 6.53 -13.46 -3.84
CA ARG A 95 5.59 -14.53 -4.20
C ARG A 95 4.90 -14.20 -5.50
N LEU A 96 4.36 -15.22 -6.16
CA LEU A 96 3.47 -15.02 -7.29
C LEU A 96 2.10 -14.50 -6.81
N LEU A 97 1.41 -13.76 -7.67
CA LEU A 97 0.02 -13.38 -7.43
C LEU A 97 -0.85 -14.63 -7.59
N ASP A 98 -1.43 -15.11 -6.51
CA ASP A 98 -2.29 -16.29 -6.47
C ASP A 98 -3.73 -15.93 -6.05
N GLU A 99 -4.61 -16.93 -6.02
CA GLU A 99 -6.04 -16.74 -5.73
C GLU A 99 -6.31 -16.12 -4.36
N GLU A 100 -5.51 -16.47 -3.35
CA GLU A 100 -5.61 -15.90 -2.00
C GLU A 100 -5.34 -14.40 -2.04
N MET A 101 -4.24 -14.00 -2.67
CA MET A 101 -3.88 -12.59 -2.79
C MET A 101 -4.84 -11.81 -3.69
N VAL A 102 -5.34 -12.41 -4.76
CA VAL A 102 -6.39 -11.80 -5.59
C VAL A 102 -7.64 -11.50 -4.76
N ALA A 103 -8.11 -12.47 -3.96
CA ALA A 103 -9.27 -12.28 -3.10
C ALA A 103 -9.04 -11.20 -2.04
N LEU A 104 -7.84 -11.13 -1.47
CA LEU A 104 -7.48 -10.12 -0.49
C LEU A 104 -7.44 -8.70 -1.09
N LEU A 105 -6.84 -8.55 -2.27
CA LEU A 105 -6.68 -7.26 -2.96
C LEU A 105 -7.99 -6.75 -3.56
N ALA A 106 -8.84 -7.65 -4.08
CA ALA A 106 -10.12 -7.30 -4.69
C ALA A 106 -11.23 -6.93 -3.68
N LYS A 107 -10.99 -7.15 -2.38
CA LYS A 107 -11.97 -6.85 -1.34
C LYS A 107 -12.32 -5.35 -1.39
N PRO A 108 -13.61 -4.97 -1.50
CA PRO A 108 -14.02 -3.56 -1.53
C PRO A 108 -13.58 -2.80 -0.28
N ARG A 109 -13.05 -1.59 -0.49
CA ARG A 109 -12.54 -0.68 0.56
C ARG A 109 -13.03 0.74 0.31
N ARG A 110 -12.97 1.58 1.33
CA ARG A 110 -13.39 2.99 1.26
C ARG A 110 -12.50 3.82 0.35
N GLY A 111 -11.21 3.50 0.30
CA GLY A 111 -10.22 4.14 -0.57
C GLY A 111 -9.78 3.27 -1.73
N VAL A 112 -8.96 3.86 -2.61
CA VAL A 112 -8.37 3.15 -3.76
C VAL A 112 -7.31 2.16 -3.28
N THR A 113 -7.28 0.97 -3.87
CA THR A 113 -6.15 0.04 -3.72
C THR A 113 -5.34 0.07 -5.02
N MET A 114 -4.09 0.52 -4.93
CA MET A 114 -3.14 0.50 -6.05
C MET A 114 -2.11 -0.58 -5.79
N VAL A 115 -1.70 -1.32 -6.83
CA VAL A 115 -0.72 -2.40 -6.68
C VAL A 115 0.38 -2.27 -7.74
N THR A 116 1.64 -2.30 -7.31
CA THR A 116 2.80 -2.44 -8.20
C THR A 116 3.17 -3.92 -8.32
N ILE A 117 3.25 -4.41 -9.55
CA ILE A 117 3.56 -5.80 -9.87
C ILE A 117 4.58 -5.88 -11.02
N ALA A 118 5.28 -7.02 -11.12
CA ALA A 118 6.01 -7.43 -12.31
C ALA A 118 5.06 -8.23 -13.22
N PRO A 119 4.49 -7.62 -14.28
CA PRO A 119 3.44 -8.24 -15.09
C PRO A 119 3.92 -9.49 -15.82
N GLU A 120 5.21 -9.61 -16.11
CA GLU A 120 5.79 -10.79 -16.76
C GLU A 120 5.78 -12.06 -15.87
N LEU A 121 5.52 -11.90 -14.57
CA LEU A 121 5.41 -13.00 -13.60
C LEU A 121 3.97 -13.21 -13.12
N ALA A 122 3.01 -12.44 -13.62
CA ALA A 122 1.62 -12.49 -13.17
C ALA A 122 0.70 -13.04 -14.26
N ASN A 123 -0.30 -13.82 -13.86
CA ASN A 123 -1.37 -14.24 -14.76
C ASN A 123 -2.31 -13.05 -15.03
N ILE A 124 -2.60 -12.76 -16.30
CA ILE A 124 -3.48 -11.65 -16.70
C ILE A 124 -4.89 -11.75 -16.10
N ASP A 125 -5.40 -12.96 -15.88
CA ASP A 125 -6.73 -13.14 -15.29
C ASP A 125 -6.73 -12.84 -13.78
N HIS A 126 -5.59 -13.04 -13.10
CA HIS A 126 -5.41 -12.60 -11.72
C HIS A 126 -5.34 -11.08 -11.62
N ILE A 127 -4.64 -10.42 -12.55
CA ILE A 127 -4.56 -8.95 -12.61
C ILE A 127 -5.97 -8.35 -12.76
N ARG A 128 -6.76 -8.83 -13.73
CA ARG A 128 -8.11 -8.32 -14.01
C ARG A 128 -9.12 -8.51 -12.87
N ARG A 129 -8.88 -9.49 -11.99
CA ARG A 129 -9.76 -9.78 -10.86
C ARG A 129 -9.33 -9.03 -9.60
N ALA A 130 -8.05 -8.69 -9.48
CA ALA A 130 -7.49 -8.01 -8.32
C ALA A 130 -7.55 -6.47 -8.42
N LEU A 131 -7.54 -5.92 -9.63
CA LEU A 131 -7.40 -4.48 -9.94
C LEU A 131 -8.52 -4.01 -10.88
#